data_AF-A0AAW9IKW0-F1
#
_entry.id   AF-A0AAW9IKW0-F1
#
_cell.length_a   1.000
_cell.length_b   1.000
_cell.length_c   1.000
_cell.angle_alpha   90.00
_cell.angle_beta   90.00
_cell.angle_gamma   90.00
#
_symmetry.space_group_name_H-M   'P 1'
#
loop_
_entity.id
_entity.type
_entity.pdbx_description
1 polymer ?
#
loop_
_entity_poly.entity_id
_entity_poly.type
_entity_poly.pdbx_seq_one_letter_code
_entity_poly.pdbx_strand_id
1 'polypeptide(L)'
;NQRLIKAEETSAMLKLKDIFGGFFKLFELNKSYRSTYQIMEYASKLLDENAVVPFVRKGEFDVLETVVPKNDKEDLIDVILNLLEDYQEEKYENIAIITKGKDELNIIAPELKKYTNMLAFNNVDVVYKGGRVLIPSYYAKGLEFD
;
A
#
# COMPACT_ATOMS: atom_id res chain seq x y z
N ASN A 1 -8.62 -10.20 7.43
CA ASN A 1 -8.33 -10.99 6.19
C ASN A 1 -7.99 -10.05 5.03
N GLN A 2 -6.74 -9.96 4.56
CA GLN A 2 -6.34 -9.03 3.47
C GLN A 2 -6.54 -9.64 2.06
N ARG A 3 -7.77 -10.05 1.74
CA ARG A 3 -8.11 -10.59 0.41
C ARG A 3 -8.44 -9.45 -0.55
N LEU A 4 -7.87 -9.48 -1.76
CA LEU A 4 -8.21 -8.51 -2.81
C LEU A 4 -9.58 -8.82 -3.43
N ILE A 5 -9.93 -10.11 -3.50
CA ILE A 5 -11.22 -10.58 -4.01
C ILE A 5 -12.17 -10.70 -2.82
N LYS A 6 -13.31 -10.01 -2.91
CA LYS A 6 -14.43 -10.24 -1.99
C LYS A 6 -14.96 -11.64 -2.24
N ALA A 7 -14.79 -12.52 -1.26
CA ALA A 7 -15.37 -13.85 -1.24
C ALA A 7 -16.41 -13.87 -0.12
N GLU A 8 -17.62 -14.33 -0.43
CA GLU A 8 -18.66 -14.57 0.59
C GLU A 8 -18.26 -15.72 1.52
N GLU A 9 -17.37 -16.59 1.04
CA GLU A 9 -16.85 -17.72 1.79
C GLU A 9 -15.81 -17.31 2.83
N THR A 10 -15.99 -17.80 4.04
CA THR A 10 -14.99 -17.71 5.12
C THR A 10 -13.66 -18.29 4.66
N SER A 11 -12.56 -17.61 4.99
CA SER A 11 -11.23 -18.12 4.65
C SER A 11 -10.96 -19.51 5.23
N ALA A 12 -10.44 -20.43 4.42
CA ALA A 12 -10.10 -21.79 4.86
C ALA A 12 -9.13 -21.79 6.06
N MET A 13 -8.23 -20.80 6.12
CA MET A 13 -7.32 -20.59 7.26
C MET A 13 -8.05 -20.26 8.57
N LEU A 14 -9.30 -19.77 8.53
CA LEU A 14 -10.13 -19.56 9.71
C LEU A 14 -10.94 -20.81 10.10
N LYS A 15 -10.98 -21.82 9.24
CA LYS A 15 -11.68 -23.10 9.44
C LYS A 15 -10.72 -24.28 9.61
N LEU A 16 -9.51 -24.03 10.08
CA LEU A 16 -8.49 -25.08 10.25
C LEU A 16 -8.96 -26.22 11.16
N LYS A 17 -9.80 -25.92 12.15
CA LYS A 17 -10.40 -26.95 13.03
C LYS A 17 -11.33 -27.89 12.28
N ASP A 18 -12.09 -27.40 11.31
CA ASP A 18 -13.01 -28.21 10.52
C ASP A 18 -12.25 -29.14 9.56
N ILE A 19 -11.07 -28.71 9.11
CA ILE A 19 -10.23 -29.44 8.15
C ILE A 19 -9.27 -30.42 8.86
N PHE A 20 -8.57 -29.94 9.89
CA PHE A 20 -7.48 -30.65 10.55
C PHE A 20 -7.83 -31.16 11.97
N GLY A 21 -9.06 -30.93 12.44
CA GLY A 21 -9.49 -31.35 13.78
C GLY A 21 -8.67 -30.67 14.89
N GLY A 22 -8.02 -31.48 15.74
CA GLY A 22 -7.15 -31.00 16.83
C GLY A 22 -5.65 -31.12 16.54
N PHE A 23 -5.24 -31.52 15.33
CA PHE A 23 -3.84 -31.83 14.99
C PHE A 23 -3.02 -30.57 14.65
N PHE A 24 -3.38 -29.41 15.17
CA PHE A 24 -2.66 -28.16 14.95
C PHE A 24 -2.68 -27.29 16.20
N LYS A 25 -1.74 -26.34 16.26
CA LYS A 25 -1.74 -25.26 17.25
C LYS A 25 -1.61 -23.93 16.53
N LEU A 26 -2.59 -23.05 16.74
CA LEU A 26 -2.57 -21.71 16.18
C LEU A 26 -1.80 -20.78 17.12
N PHE A 27 -0.93 -19.96 16.54
CA PHE A 27 -0.24 -18.88 17.22
C PHE A 27 -0.50 -17.59 16.45
N GLU A 28 -1.14 -16.62 17.09
CA GLU A 28 -1.46 -15.33 16.49
C GLU A 28 -0.42 -14.29 16.87
N LEU A 29 0.02 -13.52 15.87
CA LEU A 29 0.94 -12.41 16.07
C LEU A 29 0.15 -11.11 16.10
N ASN A 30 -0.07 -10.58 17.30
CA ASN A 30 -0.91 -9.40 17.52
C ASN A 30 -0.10 -8.10 17.61
N LYS A 31 1.20 -8.10 17.29
CA LYS A 31 2.05 -6.91 17.32
C LYS A 31 2.60 -6.62 15.93
N SER A 32 2.49 -5.36 15.48
CA SER A 32 3.08 -4.91 14.22
C SER A 32 4.32 -4.04 14.48
N TYR A 33 5.40 -4.40 13.79
CA TYR A 33 6.67 -3.67 13.78
C TYR A 33 6.99 -3.08 12.39
N ARG A 34 6.13 -3.37 11.39
CA ARG A 34 6.39 -3.03 9.99
C ARG A 34 6.07 -1.58 9.67
N SER A 35 4.87 -1.14 10.08
CA SER A 35 4.40 0.22 9.85
C SER A 35 4.40 1.04 11.15
N THR A 36 4.42 2.37 10.99
CA THR A 36 4.28 3.29 12.12
C THR A 36 2.87 3.26 12.70
N TYR A 37 2.73 3.71 13.95
CA TYR A 37 1.46 3.93 14.62
C TYR A 37 0.47 4.69 13.73
N GLN A 38 0.91 5.82 13.16
CA GLN A 38 0.08 6.74 12.38
C GLN A 38 -0.51 6.07 11.14
N ILE A 39 0.30 5.31 10.39
CA ILE A 39 -0.16 4.58 9.20
C ILE A 39 -1.20 3.51 9.60
N MET A 40 -0.98 2.80 10.71
CA MET A 40 -1.89 1.76 11.17
C MET A 40 -3.20 2.31 11.73
N GLU A 41 -3.14 3.39 12.49
CA GLU A 41 -4.33 4.09 12.97
C GLU A 41 -5.17 4.61 11.80
N TYR A 42 -4.53 5.21 10.80
CA TYR A 42 -5.20 5.65 9.58
C TYR A 42 -5.86 4.50 8.83
N ALA A 43 -5.13 3.42 8.55
CA ALA A 43 -5.66 2.24 7.84
C ALA A 43 -6.81 1.58 8.61
N SER A 44 -6.80 1.62 9.94
CA SER A 44 -7.86 1.03 10.77
C SER A 44 -9.21 1.73 10.59
N LYS A 45 -9.23 3.02 10.21
CA LYS A 45 -10.47 3.75 9.88
C LYS A 45 -11.19 3.18 8.66
N LEU A 46 -10.46 2.47 7.79
CA LEU A 46 -10.98 1.89 6.55
C LEU A 46 -11.46 0.43 6.72
N LEU A 47 -11.27 -0.15 7.91
CA LEU A 47 -11.62 -1.53 8.20
C LEU A 47 -12.88 -1.55 9.09
N ASP A 48 -13.82 -2.45 8.77
CA ASP A 48 -15.00 -2.72 9.62
C ASP A 48 -14.65 -3.55 10.88
N GLU A 49 -13.36 -3.88 11.07
CA GLU A 49 -12.87 -4.72 12.15
C GLU A 49 -12.03 -3.89 13.14
N ASN A 50 -12.37 -3.94 14.43
CA ASN A 50 -11.59 -3.35 15.53
C ASN A 50 -10.30 -4.17 15.76
N ALA A 51 -9.38 -4.16 14.80
CA ALA A 51 -8.08 -4.80 14.96
C ALA A 51 -7.19 -3.94 15.86
N VAL A 52 -7.26 -4.19 17.17
CA VAL A 52 -6.33 -3.58 18.14
C VAL A 52 -4.98 -4.28 18.00
N VAL A 53 -4.12 -3.75 17.15
CA VAL A 53 -2.73 -4.18 17.04
C VAL A 53 -1.89 -3.29 17.95
N PRO A 54 -1.39 -3.77 19.12
CA PRO A 54 -0.45 -3.02 19.94
C PRO A 54 0.74 -2.51 19.12
N PHE A 55 0.93 -1.20 19.21
CA PHE A 55 1.84 -0.41 18.40
C PHE A 55 3.24 -0.40 18.99
N VAL A 56 4.26 -0.52 18.13
CA VAL A 56 5.64 -0.64 18.61
C VAL A 56 6.58 0.43 18.05
N ARG A 57 6.18 1.14 16.98
CA ARG A 57 6.95 2.20 16.34
C ARG A 57 6.09 3.45 16.15
N LYS A 58 6.51 4.58 16.71
CA LYS A 58 5.93 5.90 16.40
C LYS A 58 6.71 6.51 15.23
N GLY A 59 6.01 6.95 14.19
CA GLY A 59 6.59 7.72 13.08
C GLY A 59 6.69 9.20 13.41
N GLU A 60 7.42 9.95 12.59
CA GLU A 60 7.57 11.40 12.76
C GLU A 60 6.34 12.16 12.27
N PHE A 61 5.72 11.70 11.18
CA PHE A 61 4.63 12.38 10.50
C PHE A 61 3.31 11.59 10.58
N ASP A 62 2.20 12.32 10.55
CA ASP A 62 0.84 11.77 10.37
C ASP A 62 0.56 11.50 8.88
N VAL A 63 -0.46 10.69 8.59
CA VAL A 63 -0.89 10.44 7.21
C VAL A 63 -1.54 11.69 6.63
N LEU A 64 -1.05 12.13 5.47
CA LEU A 64 -1.59 13.25 4.71
C LEU A 64 -2.71 12.78 3.77
N GLU A 65 -3.89 13.40 3.87
CA GLU A 65 -4.95 13.28 2.87
C GLU A 65 -4.95 14.52 1.97
N THR A 66 -4.98 14.31 0.65
CA THR A 66 -5.07 15.40 -0.33
C THR A 66 -6.18 15.09 -1.33
N VAL A 67 -7.02 16.09 -1.62
CA VAL A 67 -8.13 15.99 -2.57
C VAL A 67 -7.87 16.97 -3.70
N VAL A 68 -7.81 16.43 -4.91
CA VAL A 68 -7.69 17.22 -6.15
C VAL A 68 -9.00 17.12 -6.95
N PRO A 69 -9.38 18.16 -7.71
CA PRO A 69 -10.55 18.09 -8.57
C PRO A 69 -10.41 16.95 -9.60
N LYS A 70 -11.47 16.15 -9.77
CA LYS A 70 -11.45 14.97 -10.68
C LYS A 70 -11.03 15.30 -12.12
N ASN A 71 -11.33 16.51 -12.58
CA ASN A 71 -11.05 16.95 -13.95
C ASN A 71 -9.74 17.74 -14.06
N ASP A 72 -9.00 17.89 -12.97
CA ASP A 72 -7.72 18.61 -12.93
C ASP A 72 -6.57 17.62 -12.80
N LYS A 73 -6.18 17.07 -13.95
CA LYS A 73 -5.05 16.13 -14.02
C LYS A 73 -3.73 16.83 -13.73
N GLU A 74 -3.59 18.11 -14.09
CA GLU A 74 -2.33 18.85 -13.92
C GLU A 74 -2.05 19.06 -12.43
N ASP A 75 -3.06 19.50 -11.67
CA ASP A 75 -2.97 19.64 -10.21
C ASP A 75 -2.59 18.32 -9.52
N LEU A 76 -3.17 17.19 -9.95
CA LEU A 76 -2.78 15.86 -9.43
C LEU A 76 -1.30 15.55 -9.67
N ILE A 77 -0.78 15.86 -10.86
CA ILE A 77 0.61 15.58 -11.23
C ILE A 77 1.56 16.48 -10.42
N ASP A 78 1.24 17.76 -10.28
CA ASP A 78 2.04 18.71 -9.52
C ASP A 78 2.12 18.33 -8.04
N VAL A 79 0.98 17.95 -7.43
CA VAL A 79 0.93 17.45 -6.04
C VAL A 79 1.83 16.22 -5.87
N ILE A 80 1.76 15.25 -6.78
CA ILE A 80 2.59 14.05 -6.70
C ILE A 80 4.08 14.40 -6.85
N LEU A 81 4.44 15.29 -7.77
CA LEU A 81 5.84 15.67 -7.99
C LEU A 81 6.43 16.37 -6.75
N ASN A 82 5.69 17.29 -6.14
CA ASN A 82 6.12 17.95 -4.90
C ASN A 82 6.34 16.92 -3.78
N LEU A 83 5.43 15.97 -3.58
CA LEU A 83 5.59 14.90 -2.58
C LEU A 83 6.82 14.01 -2.88
N LEU A 84 7.08 13.71 -4.16
CA LEU A 84 8.25 12.93 -4.55
C LEU A 84 9.58 13.66 -4.28
N GLU A 85 9.58 15.00 -4.38
CA GLU A 85 10.73 15.85 -4.03
C GLU A 85 10.93 15.88 -2.52
N ASP A 86 9.88 16.14 -1.73
CA ASP A 86 9.92 16.10 -0.27
C ASP A 86 10.49 14.76 0.23
N TYR A 87 9.98 13.64 -0.30
CA TYR A 87 10.45 12.31 0.10
C TYR A 87 11.89 12.02 -0.31
N GLN A 88 12.39 12.66 -1.36
CA GLN A 88 13.80 12.58 -1.71
C GLN A 88 14.68 13.37 -0.75
N GLU A 89 14.24 14.55 -0.31
CA GLU A 89 14.96 15.36 0.67
C GLU A 89 15.06 14.63 2.02
N GLU A 90 14.00 13.92 2.39
CA GLU A 90 13.94 13.00 3.55
C GLU A 90 14.71 11.68 3.35
N LYS A 91 15.31 11.47 2.18
CA LYS A 91 16.15 10.31 1.82
C LYS A 91 15.44 8.96 1.87
N TYR A 92 14.14 8.92 1.58
CA TYR A 92 13.45 7.66 1.36
C TYR A 92 13.97 6.98 0.08
N GLU A 93 14.26 5.68 0.16
CA GLU A 93 14.88 4.92 -0.92
C GLU A 93 13.83 4.22 -1.79
N ASN A 94 12.78 3.68 -1.16
CA ASN A 94 11.76 2.86 -1.79
C ASN A 94 10.40 3.56 -1.77
N ILE A 95 10.14 4.38 -2.79
CA ILE A 95 8.90 5.18 -2.86
C ILE A 95 7.95 4.58 -3.90
N ALA A 96 6.71 4.32 -3.49
CA ALA A 96 5.67 3.80 -4.38
C ALA A 96 4.48 4.76 -4.54
N ILE A 97 4.09 4.98 -5.80
CA ILE A 97 2.79 5.55 -6.16
C ILE A 97 1.86 4.39 -6.49
N ILE A 98 0.89 4.16 -5.61
CA ILE A 98 -0.07 3.05 -5.74
C ILE A 98 -1.36 3.58 -6.35
N THR A 99 -1.75 3.02 -7.50
CA THR A 99 -3.00 3.33 -8.20
C THR A 99 -4.05 2.27 -7.93
N LYS A 100 -5.34 2.61 -8.10
CA LYS A 100 -6.43 1.63 -7.97
C LYS A 100 -6.25 0.48 -8.95
N GLY A 101 -6.07 0.78 -10.23
CA GLY A 101 -5.86 -0.19 -11.28
C GLY A 101 -4.92 0.28 -12.38
N LYS A 102 -4.88 -0.49 -13.48
CA LYS A 102 -4.05 -0.17 -14.65
C LYS A 102 -4.53 1.07 -15.39
N ASP A 103 -5.83 1.37 -15.34
CA ASP A 103 -6.41 2.50 -16.07
C ASP A 103 -5.87 3.83 -15.52
N GLU A 104 -5.91 4.02 -14.20
CA GLU A 104 -5.33 5.21 -13.58
C GLU A 104 -3.80 5.27 -13.76
N LEU A 105 -3.11 4.12 -13.65
CA LEU A 105 -1.68 4.03 -13.91
C LEU A 105 -1.32 4.51 -15.33
N ASN A 106 -2.05 4.05 -16.34
CA ASN A 106 -1.81 4.42 -17.74
C ASN A 106 -2.07 5.91 -18.01
N ILE A 107 -2.92 6.55 -17.20
CA ILE A 107 -3.18 8.00 -17.29
C ILE A 107 -2.03 8.80 -16.67
N ILE A 108 -1.59 8.46 -15.46
CA ILE A 108 -0.61 9.28 -14.72
C ILE A 108 0.85 8.97 -15.05
N ALA A 109 1.18 7.72 -15.39
CA ALA A 109 2.56 7.30 -15.59
C ALA A 109 3.27 8.03 -16.74
N PRO A 110 2.64 8.27 -17.91
CA PRO A 110 3.26 9.03 -18.99
C PRO A 110 3.55 10.48 -18.60
N GLU A 111 2.69 11.10 -17.79
CA GLU A 111 2.86 12.49 -17.34
C GLU A 111 4.00 12.59 -16.33
N LEU A 112 4.00 11.75 -15.29
CA LEU A 112 5.06 11.75 -14.28
C LEU A 112 6.44 11.44 -14.87
N LYS A 113 6.51 10.54 -15.85
CA LYS A 113 7.76 10.18 -16.53
C LYS A 113 8.40 11.31 -17.34
N LYS A 114 7.69 12.40 -17.63
CA LYS A 114 8.27 13.59 -18.27
C LYS A 114 9.21 14.34 -17.32
N TYR A 115 9.00 14.20 -16.01
CA TYR A 115 9.68 14.99 -14.98
C TYR A 115 10.59 14.12 -14.10
N THR A 116 10.27 12.83 -13.93
CA THR A 116 11.02 11.94 -13.03
C THR A 116 11.21 10.54 -13.62
N ASN A 117 12.36 9.93 -13.35
CA ASN A 117 12.61 8.55 -13.74
C ASN A 117 11.98 7.59 -12.71
N MET A 118 10.98 6.82 -13.15
CA MET A 118 10.29 5.86 -12.30
C MET A 118 9.97 4.58 -13.07
N LEU A 119 10.10 3.45 -12.38
CA LEU A 119 9.66 2.17 -12.91
C LEU A 119 8.13 2.12 -12.89
N ALA A 120 7.49 1.74 -14.01
CA ALA A 120 6.05 1.53 -14.05
C ALA A 120 5.73 0.04 -14.22
N PHE A 121 5.06 -0.54 -13.24
CA PHE A 121 4.64 -1.94 -13.27
C PHE A 121 3.39 -2.11 -14.10
N ASN A 122 3.57 -2.41 -15.39
CA ASN A 122 2.47 -2.77 -16.27
C ASN A 122 2.21 -4.28 -16.33
N ASN A 123 3.15 -5.14 -15.89
CA ASN A 123 3.07 -6.60 -15.88
C ASN A 123 3.67 -7.24 -14.62
N VAL A 124 3.30 -8.51 -14.38
CA VAL A 124 3.67 -9.31 -13.18
C VAL A 124 5.15 -9.66 -13.14
N ASP A 125 5.82 -9.78 -14.29
CA ASP A 125 7.19 -10.31 -14.40
C ASP A 125 8.29 -9.27 -14.16
N VAL A 126 7.94 -8.06 -13.71
CA VAL A 126 8.91 -7.01 -13.44
C VAL A 126 9.54 -7.25 -12.06
N VAL A 127 10.85 -7.43 -12.00
CA VAL A 127 11.58 -7.54 -10.72
C VAL A 127 11.82 -6.15 -10.16
N TYR A 128 11.15 -5.82 -9.05
CA TYR A 128 11.43 -4.59 -8.30
C TYR A 128 12.77 -4.72 -7.56
N LYS A 129 13.67 -3.76 -7.76
CA LYS A 129 15.01 -3.74 -7.14
C LYS A 129 15.22 -2.52 -6.24
N GLY A 130 14.13 -1.91 -5.78
CA GLY A 130 14.15 -0.65 -5.03
C GLY A 130 14.02 0.59 -5.91
N GLY A 131 13.94 1.77 -5.28
CA GLY A 131 13.74 3.05 -5.95
C GLY A 131 12.28 3.42 -6.17
N ARG A 132 12.06 4.44 -7.00
CA ARG A 132 10.72 4.97 -7.29
C ARG A 132 9.91 4.09 -8.24
N VAL A 133 8.69 3.76 -7.85
CA VAL A 133 7.80 2.88 -8.62
C VAL A 133 6.36 3.41 -8.73
N LEU A 134 5.73 3.22 -9.88
CA LEU A 134 4.28 3.32 -10.05
C LEU A 134 3.69 1.93 -10.25
N ILE A 135 2.68 1.58 -9.46
CA ILE A 135 2.16 0.22 -9.39
C ILE A 135 0.64 0.19 -9.13
N PRO A 136 -0.12 -0.72 -9.76
CA PRO A 136 -1.50 -0.99 -9.37
C PRO A 136 -1.56 -1.69 -8.01
N SER A 137 -2.59 -1.39 -7.22
CA SER A 137 -2.80 -1.92 -5.85
C SER A 137 -2.63 -3.43 -5.73
N TYR A 138 -3.07 -4.20 -6.73
CA TYR A 138 -2.98 -5.67 -6.72
C TYR A 138 -1.56 -6.22 -6.97
N TYR A 139 -0.66 -5.44 -7.57
CA TYR A 139 0.76 -5.81 -7.70
C TYR A 139 1.60 -5.34 -6.50
N ALA A 140 1.12 -4.37 -5.71
CA ALA A 140 1.78 -3.95 -4.48
C ALA A 140 1.69 -5.00 -3.35
N LYS A 141 0.81 -5.99 -3.48
CA LYS A 141 0.60 -7.01 -2.44
C LYS A 141 1.87 -7.84 -2.23
N GLY A 142 2.41 -7.79 -1.02
CA GLY A 142 3.63 -8.51 -0.63
C GLY A 142 4.91 -7.71 -0.84
N LEU A 143 4.79 -6.46 -1.29
CA LEU A 143 5.89 -5.49 -1.31
C LEU A 143 5.78 -4.54 -0.11
N GLU A 144 6.92 -4.00 0.31
CA GLU A 144 7.03 -2.99 1.36
C GLU A 144 7.82 -1.81 0.77
N PHE A 145 7.43 -0.61 1.19
CA PHE A 145 7.98 0.66 0.77
C PHE A 145 8.25 1.47 2.03
N ASP A 146 9.16 2.44 1.93
CA ASP A 146 9.47 3.32 3.06
C ASP A 146 8.31 4.28 3.33
#